data_AF-A0A7X7UFL9-F1
#
_entry.id   AF-A0A7X7UFL9-F1
#
_cell.length_a   1.000
_cell.length_b   1.000
_cell.length_c   1.000
_cell.angle_alpha   90.00
_cell.angle_beta   90.00
_cell.angle_gamma   90.00
#
_symmetry.space_group_name_H-M   'P 1'
#
loop_
_entity.id
_entity.type
_entity.pdbx_description
1 polymer ?
#
loop_
_entity_poly.entity_id
_entity_poly.type
_entity_poly.pdbx_seq_one_letter_code
_entity_poly.pdbx_strand_id
1 'polypeptide(L)'
;MNHPRLALQPVTGLSLASQGELMVDWPKKSVQARELKLWVGKTPIRLQDLAIDALSARGPSIRMQLHLDRLRLQDLLDSLPESLIPVVKGSLVEGTLDLHGSLALDLDKPERSGLELSGGVTEFKAVFIPPRCDARAIARPDFKHLARKHGLLKKTILVGPANPDFIPLDDMGPYLRGAVLTCEDGSFMTHHGFMLRHINDSLRRDMRERRFVRGASTISMQLAKNLFLSEEKTISRKLQEVMLTWYLEHEIDKKRLLEVYLNIIEWGPDIYGVGPAARHYFHRHPGKLLPIQAAYLASVIMNPVRFYYMKARGQVSEGWRINLAFILEKMRQRGTITQEEFDLAAAHDFEVPFGDAVWAETPVVSPDQAGKASIVVPPVTNPDQTDMLELKEDGSGLTKTPE
;
A
#
# COMPACT_ATOMS: atom_id res chain seq x y z
N MET A 1 4.40 23.32 1.90
CA MET A 1 4.35 21.84 1.90
C MET A 1 5.32 21.34 2.95
N ASN A 2 4.85 20.61 3.97
CA ASN A 2 5.75 19.93 4.93
C ASN A 2 6.37 18.73 4.21
N HIS A 3 7.65 18.81 3.86
CA HIS A 3 8.36 17.66 3.32
C HIS A 3 8.51 16.59 4.42
N PRO A 4 8.32 15.29 4.13
CA PRO A 4 8.56 14.25 5.13
C PRO A 4 10.00 14.35 5.66
N ARG A 5 10.15 14.15 6.97
CA ARG A 5 11.47 14.16 7.62
C ARG A 5 12.32 13.02 7.04
N LEU A 6 13.62 13.23 6.93
CA LEU A 6 14.55 12.18 6.50
C LEU A 6 14.56 11.03 7.51
N ALA A 7 14.74 11.34 8.79
CA ALA A 7 14.74 10.40 9.91
C ALA A 7 14.16 11.07 11.17
N LEU A 8 13.96 10.28 12.23
CA LEU A 8 13.54 10.83 13.53
C LEU A 8 14.64 11.59 14.25
N GLN A 9 15.84 11.02 14.23
CA GLN A 9 17.04 11.60 14.80
C GLN A 9 17.86 12.26 13.69
N PRO A 10 18.65 13.29 14.01
CA PRO A 10 19.60 13.87 13.05
C PRO A 10 20.46 12.79 12.42
N VAL A 11 20.55 12.80 11.09
CA VAL A 11 21.40 11.87 10.36
C VAL A 11 22.84 12.35 10.46
N THR A 12 23.68 11.55 11.12
CA THR A 12 25.11 11.82 11.29
C THR A 12 25.93 10.69 10.66
N GLY A 13 27.17 10.96 10.27
CA GLY A 13 28.07 9.96 9.70
C GLY A 13 27.72 9.48 8.28
N LEU A 14 26.76 10.11 7.61
CA LEU A 14 26.49 9.87 6.19
C LEU A 14 27.57 10.54 5.34
N SER A 15 28.44 9.75 4.72
CA SER A 15 29.39 10.25 3.72
C SER A 15 28.77 10.13 2.34
N LEU A 16 28.71 11.24 1.61
CA LEU A 16 28.29 11.29 0.22
C LEU A 16 29.45 11.83 -0.61
N ALA A 17 29.82 11.12 -1.67
CA ALA A 17 30.78 11.61 -2.65
C ALA A 17 30.21 11.44 -4.07
N SER A 18 30.67 12.26 -5.00
CA SER A 18 30.33 12.12 -6.41
C SER A 18 31.55 12.39 -7.29
N GLN A 19 31.57 11.75 -8.45
CA GLN A 19 32.61 11.93 -9.47
C GLN A 19 31.98 11.82 -10.85
N GLY A 20 32.26 12.78 -11.72
CA GLY A 20 31.86 12.78 -13.11
C GLY A 20 31.89 14.18 -13.71
N GLU A 21 31.39 14.30 -14.93
CA GLU A 21 31.34 15.54 -15.69
C GLU A 21 29.89 16.02 -15.86
N LEU A 22 29.65 17.29 -15.53
CA LEU A 22 28.36 17.94 -15.71
C LEU A 22 28.49 18.99 -16.82
N MET A 23 27.62 18.91 -17.81
CA MET A 23 27.42 19.97 -18.79
C MET A 23 26.22 20.81 -18.36
N VAL A 24 26.43 22.11 -18.15
CA VAL A 24 25.39 23.06 -17.74
C VAL A 24 25.18 24.10 -18.82
N ASP A 25 23.96 24.19 -19.35
CA ASP A 25 23.53 25.25 -20.26
C ASP A 25 22.61 26.21 -19.50
N TRP A 26 23.19 27.34 -19.05
CA TRP A 26 22.47 28.34 -18.26
C TRP A 26 21.29 28.98 -19.00
N PRO A 27 21.43 29.43 -20.27
CA PRO A 27 20.29 29.95 -21.04
C PRO A 27 19.13 28.96 -21.16
N LYS A 28 19.41 27.67 -21.40
CA LYS A 28 18.37 26.62 -21.48
C LYS A 28 17.96 26.06 -20.12
N LYS A 29 18.60 26.50 -19.03
CA LYS A 29 18.46 25.93 -17.67
C LYS A 29 18.47 24.41 -17.71
N SER A 30 19.47 23.84 -18.38
CA SER A 30 19.63 22.39 -18.47
C SER A 30 20.95 21.91 -17.88
N VAL A 31 20.91 20.71 -17.33
CA VAL A 31 22.05 20.00 -16.75
C VAL A 31 22.07 18.59 -17.33
N GLN A 32 23.23 18.17 -17.84
CA GLN A 32 23.42 16.84 -18.40
C GLN A 32 24.67 16.20 -17.81
N ALA A 33 24.61 14.88 -17.61
CA ALA A 33 25.74 14.07 -17.20
C ALA A 33 25.66 12.71 -17.90
N ARG A 34 26.72 12.31 -18.61
CA ARG A 34 26.78 10.99 -19.26
C ARG A 34 26.94 9.88 -18.23
N GLU A 35 27.85 10.08 -17.28
CA GLU A 35 28.11 9.15 -16.19
C GLU A 35 28.43 9.95 -14.92
N LEU A 36 27.72 9.63 -13.84
CA LEU A 36 27.99 10.10 -12.48
C LEU A 36 28.15 8.89 -11.58
N LYS A 37 29.32 8.78 -10.95
CA LYS A 37 29.54 7.83 -9.87
C LYS A 37 29.21 8.55 -8.57
N LEU A 38 28.29 7.99 -7.80
CA LEU A 38 27.93 8.45 -6.47
C LEU A 38 28.41 7.41 -5.46
N TRP A 39 28.85 7.84 -4.29
CA TRP A 39 29.14 6.94 -3.17
C TRP A 39 28.26 7.33 -2.00
N VAL A 40 27.59 6.33 -1.44
CA VAL A 40 26.94 6.41 -0.13
C VAL A 40 27.80 5.58 0.81
N GLY A 41 28.54 6.23 1.70
CA GLY A 41 29.62 5.59 2.45
C GLY A 41 30.66 4.98 1.50
N LYS A 42 30.87 3.66 1.56
CA LYS A 42 31.78 2.92 0.68
C LYS A 42 31.09 2.32 -0.54
N THR A 43 29.77 2.44 -0.63
CA THR A 43 28.96 1.79 -1.65
C THR A 43 28.90 2.65 -2.90
N PRO A 44 29.45 2.21 -4.05
CA PRO A 44 29.34 2.92 -5.30
C PRO A 44 27.96 2.72 -5.93
N ILE A 45 27.42 3.78 -6.50
CA ILE A 45 26.18 3.84 -7.26
C ILE A 45 26.51 4.52 -8.59
N ARG A 46 26.19 3.88 -9.72
CA ARG A 46 26.40 4.49 -11.04
C ARG A 46 25.08 5.04 -11.56
N LEU A 47 25.08 6.33 -11.87
CA LEU A 47 24.03 6.99 -12.62
C LEU A 47 24.53 7.27 -14.04
N GLN A 48 23.73 6.94 -15.03
CA GLN A 48 24.01 7.19 -16.44
C GLN A 48 22.91 8.07 -17.03
N ASP A 49 23.29 8.83 -18.06
CA ASP A 49 22.37 9.65 -18.86
C ASP A 49 21.44 10.54 -18.02
N LEU A 50 21.99 11.20 -16.99
CA LEU A 50 21.25 12.21 -16.24
C LEU A 50 20.99 13.40 -17.16
N ALA A 51 19.72 13.75 -17.34
CA ALA A 51 19.30 14.97 -18.02
C ALA A 51 18.20 15.65 -17.21
N ILE A 52 18.44 16.89 -16.83
CA ILE A 52 17.47 17.76 -16.16
C ILE A 52 17.29 18.97 -17.07
N ASP A 53 16.08 19.18 -17.57
CA ASP A 53 15.76 20.30 -18.44
C ASP A 53 14.64 21.11 -17.79
N ALA A 54 14.92 22.33 -17.30
CA ALA A 54 13.90 23.17 -16.66
C ALA A 54 13.17 24.10 -17.64
N LEU A 55 13.82 24.46 -18.76
CA LEU A 55 13.24 25.26 -19.84
C LEU A 55 13.42 24.52 -21.18
N SER A 56 12.76 23.37 -21.32
CA SER A 56 12.73 22.65 -22.60
C SER A 56 11.50 23.06 -23.41
N ALA A 57 11.59 23.00 -24.74
CA ALA A 57 10.44 23.19 -25.63
C ALA A 57 9.30 22.17 -25.40
N ARG A 58 9.58 21.08 -24.67
CA ARG A 58 8.63 20.03 -24.30
C ARG A 58 8.13 20.15 -22.85
N GLY A 59 8.56 21.18 -22.10
CA GLY A 59 8.28 21.34 -20.68
C GLY A 59 9.42 20.89 -19.76
N PRO A 60 9.31 21.11 -18.44
CA PRO A 60 10.32 20.68 -17.48
C PRO A 60 10.39 19.15 -17.37
N SER A 61 11.58 18.57 -17.47
CA SER A 61 11.75 17.11 -17.41
C SER A 61 13.01 16.66 -16.67
N ILE A 62 12.96 15.44 -16.13
CA ILE A 62 14.08 14.76 -15.50
C ILE A 62 14.16 13.36 -16.10
N ARG A 63 15.34 12.97 -16.59
CA ARG A 63 15.66 11.61 -17.03
C ARG A 63 16.94 11.13 -16.38
N MET A 64 16.98 9.87 -15.97
CA MET A 64 18.19 9.23 -15.47
C MET A 64 18.10 7.72 -15.59
N GLN A 65 19.26 7.07 -15.69
CA GLN A 65 19.40 5.63 -15.60
C GLN A 65 20.25 5.28 -14.38
N LEU A 66 19.83 4.26 -13.63
CA LEU A 66 20.50 3.74 -12.46
C LEU A 66 21.07 2.36 -12.80
N HIS A 67 22.34 2.14 -12.46
CA HIS A 67 23.01 0.84 -12.59
C HIS A 67 23.74 0.48 -11.30
N LEU A 68 23.28 -0.60 -10.67
CA LEU A 68 23.92 -1.27 -9.54
C LEU A 68 24.18 -2.72 -9.94
N ASP A 69 25.45 -3.10 -10.04
CA ASP A 69 25.85 -4.44 -10.43
C ASP A 69 26.50 -5.15 -9.25
N ARG A 70 25.93 -6.30 -8.87
CA ARG A 70 26.43 -7.25 -7.87
C ARG A 70 26.89 -6.58 -6.57
N LEU A 71 26.08 -5.67 -6.05
CA LEU A 71 26.37 -4.99 -4.79
C LEU A 71 26.16 -5.97 -3.63
N ARG A 72 27.18 -6.23 -2.80
CA ARG A 72 26.99 -7.05 -1.60
C ARG A 72 26.03 -6.36 -0.64
N LEU A 73 25.00 -7.08 -0.20
CA LEU A 73 23.95 -6.54 0.67
C LEU A 73 24.52 -6.03 2.00
N GLN A 74 25.48 -6.75 2.57
CA GLN A 74 26.12 -6.32 3.81
C GLN A 74 26.85 -4.99 3.65
N ASP A 75 27.54 -4.77 2.53
CA ASP A 75 28.24 -3.50 2.28
C ASP A 75 27.24 -2.33 2.17
N LEU A 76 26.06 -2.56 1.60
CA LEU A 76 24.98 -1.58 1.54
C LEU A 76 24.40 -1.27 2.94
N LEU A 77 24.18 -2.28 3.77
CA LEU A 77 23.69 -2.07 5.14
C LEU A 77 24.71 -1.36 6.02
N ASP A 78 25.99 -1.69 5.87
CA ASP A 78 27.09 -1.12 6.64
C ASP A 78 27.38 0.34 6.24
N SER A 79 27.11 0.71 4.99
CA SER A 79 27.28 2.08 4.51
C SER A 79 26.19 3.04 4.99
N LEU A 80 25.06 2.51 5.48
CA LEU A 80 23.96 3.30 5.99
C LEU A 80 24.14 3.61 7.49
N PRO A 81 24.01 4.90 7.89
CA PRO A 81 24.07 5.30 9.29
C PRO A 81 22.86 4.76 10.06
N GLU A 82 23.07 4.49 11.35
CA GLU A 82 22.02 3.93 12.23
C GLU A 82 20.77 4.80 12.29
N SER A 83 20.91 6.12 12.22
CA SER A 83 19.78 7.06 12.15
C SER A 83 18.83 6.82 10.97
N LEU A 84 19.32 6.25 9.86
CA LEU A 84 18.51 5.91 8.69
C LEU A 84 17.90 4.51 8.76
N ILE A 85 18.53 3.59 9.46
CA ILE A 85 18.12 2.18 9.55
C ILE A 85 18.03 1.66 11.00
N PRO A 86 17.42 2.39 11.94
CA PRO A 86 17.53 2.09 13.36
C PRO A 86 16.95 0.74 13.75
N VAL A 87 15.99 0.18 13.01
CA VAL A 87 15.33 -1.11 13.28
C VAL A 87 16.17 -2.28 12.79
N VAL A 88 16.73 -2.17 11.58
CA VAL A 88 17.49 -3.25 10.94
C VAL A 88 19.00 -3.16 11.21
N LYS A 89 19.48 -2.11 11.86
CA LYS A 89 20.90 -2.00 12.24
C LYS A 89 21.34 -3.19 13.09
N GLY A 90 22.53 -3.68 12.82
CA GLY A 90 23.10 -4.89 13.45
C GLY A 90 22.73 -6.18 12.73
N SER A 91 21.92 -6.14 11.67
CA SER A 91 21.67 -7.31 10.83
C SER A 91 22.95 -7.74 10.10
N LEU A 92 23.13 -9.07 10.02
CA LEU A 92 24.14 -9.71 9.19
C LEU A 92 23.43 -10.52 8.10
N VAL A 93 23.74 -10.20 6.85
CA VAL A 93 23.11 -10.80 5.67
C VAL A 93 24.16 -11.18 4.63
N GLU A 94 23.89 -12.26 3.90
CA GLU A 94 24.65 -12.65 2.70
C GLU A 94 23.79 -12.40 1.45
N GLY A 95 24.44 -12.33 0.30
CA GLY A 95 23.81 -12.15 -1.01
C GLY A 95 24.24 -10.86 -1.72
N THR A 96 23.83 -10.76 -2.98
CA THR A 96 24.17 -9.64 -3.86
C THR A 96 22.92 -9.05 -4.52
N LEU A 97 22.86 -7.73 -4.60
CA LEU A 97 21.82 -6.96 -5.28
C LEU A 97 22.31 -6.51 -6.67
N ASP A 98 21.53 -6.86 -7.68
CA ASP A 98 21.59 -6.25 -9.00
C ASP A 98 20.35 -5.38 -9.17
N LEU A 99 20.50 -4.12 -9.55
CA LEU A 99 19.38 -3.21 -9.77
C LEU A 99 19.69 -2.27 -10.93
N HIS A 100 18.85 -2.35 -11.96
CA HIS A 100 18.86 -1.46 -13.10
C HIS A 100 17.54 -0.71 -13.16
N GLY A 101 17.57 0.54 -13.55
CA GLY A 101 16.35 1.32 -13.62
C GLY A 101 16.44 2.53 -14.52
N SER A 102 15.30 2.95 -15.03
CA SER A 102 15.16 4.20 -15.77
C SER A 102 14.06 5.04 -15.12
N LEU A 103 14.32 6.33 -14.94
CA LEU A 103 13.31 7.29 -14.48
C LEU A 103 13.16 8.35 -15.54
N ALA A 104 11.92 8.61 -15.95
CA ALA A 104 11.53 9.72 -16.78
C ALA A 104 10.38 10.46 -16.09
N LEU A 105 10.55 11.76 -15.86
CA LEU A 105 9.53 12.65 -15.30
C LEU A 105 9.32 13.80 -16.29
N ASP A 106 8.07 14.02 -16.68
CA ASP A 106 7.62 15.16 -17.49
C ASP A 106 6.56 15.90 -16.66
N LEU A 107 6.92 17.09 -16.16
CA LEU A 107 6.09 17.82 -15.20
C LEU A 107 4.84 18.44 -15.84
N ASP A 108 4.84 18.64 -17.17
CA ASP A 108 3.70 19.18 -17.91
C ASP A 108 2.79 18.05 -18.44
N LYS A 109 3.37 16.89 -18.76
CA LYS A 109 2.69 15.71 -19.32
C LYS A 109 2.93 14.47 -18.47
N PRO A 110 2.25 14.32 -17.31
CA PRO A 110 2.45 13.20 -16.39
C PRO A 110 2.32 11.82 -17.04
N GLU A 111 1.51 11.66 -18.09
CA GLU A 111 1.36 10.40 -18.83
C GLU A 111 2.65 9.90 -19.50
N ARG A 112 3.59 10.80 -19.76
CA ARG A 112 4.93 10.47 -20.29
C ARG A 112 5.93 10.10 -19.21
N SER A 113 5.54 10.25 -17.94
CA SER A 113 6.37 9.90 -16.81
C SER A 113 6.31 8.40 -16.54
N GLY A 114 7.43 7.84 -16.09
CA GLY A 114 7.57 6.42 -15.82
C GLY A 114 8.85 6.12 -15.07
N LEU A 115 8.77 5.05 -14.28
CA LEU A 115 9.85 4.39 -13.59
C LEU A 115 9.88 2.94 -14.08
N GLU A 116 11.01 2.52 -14.61
CA GLU A 116 11.32 1.12 -14.86
C GLU A 116 12.35 0.66 -13.84
N LEU A 117 12.15 -0.53 -13.29
CA LEU A 117 13.07 -1.17 -12.38
C LEU A 117 13.15 -2.65 -12.74
N SER A 118 14.37 -3.16 -12.84
CA SER A 118 14.67 -4.56 -13.05
C SER A 118 15.87 -4.96 -12.20
N GLY A 119 16.03 -6.26 -11.99
CA GLY A 119 17.02 -6.81 -11.10
C GLY A 119 16.39 -7.51 -9.91
N GLY A 120 17.21 -7.80 -8.91
CA GLY A 120 16.82 -8.60 -7.78
C GLY A 120 18.03 -8.95 -6.93
N VAL A 121 17.78 -9.85 -5.99
CA VAL A 121 18.82 -10.34 -5.10
C VAL A 121 19.10 -11.80 -5.37
N THR A 122 20.38 -12.14 -5.38
CA THR A 122 20.87 -13.50 -5.55
C THR A 122 21.50 -13.98 -4.24
N GLU A 123 21.27 -15.25 -3.89
CA GLU A 123 21.85 -15.93 -2.73
C GLU A 123 21.61 -15.19 -1.39
N PHE A 124 20.41 -14.65 -1.20
CA PHE A 124 20.10 -14.02 0.08
C PHE A 124 20.11 -15.02 1.23
N LYS A 125 20.70 -14.62 2.34
CA LYS A 125 20.58 -15.34 3.60
C LYS A 125 20.61 -14.37 4.78
N ALA A 126 19.63 -14.50 5.66
CA ALA A 126 19.60 -13.80 6.93
C ALA A 126 20.44 -14.54 7.99
N VAL A 127 21.72 -14.19 8.12
CA VAL A 127 22.64 -14.81 9.09
C VAL A 127 22.26 -14.43 10.52
N PHE A 128 22.06 -13.14 10.77
CA PHE A 128 21.58 -12.62 12.03
C PHE A 128 20.64 -11.44 11.79
N ILE A 129 19.45 -11.48 12.37
CA ILE A 129 18.48 -10.38 12.33
C ILE A 129 18.14 -10.02 13.78
N PRO A 130 18.11 -8.71 14.13
CA PRO A 130 17.66 -8.29 15.45
C PRO A 130 16.28 -8.85 15.79
N PRO A 131 16.05 -9.39 17.01
CA PRO A 131 14.78 -10.05 17.37
C PRO A 131 13.52 -9.20 17.12
N ARG A 132 13.63 -7.87 17.20
CA ARG A 132 12.53 -6.92 16.93
C ARG A 132 12.03 -6.91 15.49
N CYS A 133 12.81 -7.41 14.54
CA CYS A 133 12.46 -7.47 13.12
C CYS A 133 12.73 -8.82 12.48
N ASP A 134 12.83 -9.88 13.29
CA ASP A 134 13.04 -11.24 12.82
C ASP A 134 11.73 -11.83 12.28
N ALA A 135 11.66 -12.00 10.96
CA ALA A 135 10.51 -12.55 10.26
C ALA A 135 10.31 -14.04 10.54
N ARG A 136 11.35 -14.77 10.94
CA ARG A 136 11.28 -16.21 11.19
C ARG A 136 10.35 -16.56 12.35
N ALA A 137 10.11 -15.61 13.26
CA ALA A 137 9.10 -15.76 14.30
C ALA A 137 7.67 -15.89 13.72
N ILE A 138 7.42 -15.28 12.56
CA ILE A 138 6.12 -15.18 11.89
C ILE A 138 5.84 -16.42 11.01
N ALA A 139 6.91 -17.08 10.54
CA ALA A 139 6.83 -18.38 9.88
C ALA A 139 6.22 -19.45 10.79
N ARG A 140 6.38 -19.29 12.11
CA ARG A 140 5.82 -20.22 13.09
C ARG A 140 4.29 -20.11 13.10
N PRO A 141 3.56 -21.21 13.35
CA PRO A 141 2.10 -21.18 13.50
C PRO A 141 1.64 -20.17 14.57
N ASP A 142 2.36 -20.15 15.69
CA ASP A 142 2.05 -19.33 16.85
C ASP A 142 3.12 -18.27 17.15
N PHE A 143 2.71 -17.01 17.26
CA PHE A 143 3.57 -15.94 17.78
C PHE A 143 2.76 -14.79 18.39
N LYS A 144 3.43 -13.94 19.17
CA LYS A 144 2.83 -12.72 19.75
C LYS A 144 3.19 -11.51 18.90
N HIS A 145 2.17 -10.82 18.40
CA HIS A 145 2.31 -9.53 17.74
C HIS A 145 1.95 -8.40 18.71
N LEU A 146 2.81 -7.37 18.75
CA LEU A 146 2.61 -6.17 19.56
C LEU A 146 2.12 -5.04 18.67
N ALA A 147 0.80 -4.90 18.54
CA ALA A 147 0.20 -3.83 17.75
C ALA A 147 0.45 -2.48 18.44
N ARG A 148 1.17 -1.59 17.74
CA ARG A 148 1.57 -0.26 18.25
C ARG A 148 1.02 0.85 17.38
N LYS A 149 0.64 1.95 18.02
CA LYS A 149 0.15 3.17 17.35
C LYS A 149 0.82 4.38 17.98
N HIS A 150 1.46 5.21 17.16
CA HIS A 150 2.32 6.31 17.62
C HIS A 150 3.35 5.89 18.70
N GLY A 151 3.96 4.70 18.55
CA GLY A 151 4.96 4.15 19.47
C GLY A 151 4.38 3.49 20.73
N LEU A 152 3.11 3.73 21.06
CA LEU A 152 2.44 3.15 22.22
C LEU A 152 1.88 1.77 21.90
N LEU A 153 2.04 0.83 22.82
CA LEU A 153 1.38 -0.48 22.72
C LEU A 153 -0.13 -0.30 22.84
N LYS A 154 -0.87 -0.78 21.83
CA LYS A 154 -2.33 -0.77 21.81
C LYS A 154 -2.92 -2.13 22.15
N LYS A 155 -2.41 -3.18 21.51
CA LYS A 155 -2.90 -4.55 21.71
C LYS A 155 -1.77 -5.55 21.60
N THR A 156 -1.81 -6.60 22.43
CA THR A 156 -1.03 -7.80 22.19
C THR A 156 -1.94 -8.82 21.52
N ILE A 157 -1.58 -9.25 20.31
CA ILE A 157 -2.35 -10.18 19.50
C ILE A 157 -1.58 -11.50 19.48
N LEU A 158 -2.20 -12.56 19.99
CA LEU A 158 -1.70 -13.90 19.80
C LEU A 158 -2.13 -14.36 18.41
N VAL A 159 -1.19 -14.56 17.51
CA VAL A 159 -1.46 -15.08 16.17
C VAL A 159 -1.27 -16.59 16.24
N GLY A 160 -2.30 -17.35 15.89
CA GLY A 160 -2.29 -18.81 15.89
C GLY A 160 -3.50 -19.42 16.63
N PRO A 161 -3.70 -20.75 16.54
CA PRO A 161 -4.94 -21.42 16.96
C PRO A 161 -5.34 -21.26 18.43
N ALA A 162 -4.38 -20.94 19.31
CA ALA A 162 -4.66 -20.68 20.72
C ALA A 162 -5.47 -19.38 20.94
N ASN A 163 -5.56 -18.51 19.94
CA ASN A 163 -6.39 -17.33 19.98
C ASN A 163 -7.75 -17.60 19.28
N PRO A 164 -8.90 -17.54 19.98
CA PRO A 164 -10.21 -17.74 19.35
C PRO A 164 -10.58 -16.67 18.32
N ASP A 165 -9.87 -15.53 18.31
CA ASP A 165 -10.04 -14.46 17.32
C ASP A 165 -9.19 -14.67 16.07
N PHE A 166 -8.23 -15.60 16.09
CA PHE A 166 -7.42 -15.94 14.95
C PHE A 166 -8.20 -16.81 13.99
N ILE A 167 -8.19 -16.44 12.71
CA ILE A 167 -8.89 -17.16 11.66
C ILE A 167 -7.84 -17.64 10.65
N PRO A 168 -7.69 -18.96 10.45
CA PRO A 168 -6.84 -19.49 9.38
C PRO A 168 -7.28 -18.95 8.02
N LEU A 169 -6.34 -18.75 7.10
CA LEU A 169 -6.63 -18.14 5.79
C LEU A 169 -7.69 -18.91 4.99
N ASP A 170 -7.70 -20.24 5.11
CA ASP A 170 -8.65 -21.09 4.41
C ASP A 170 -10.07 -21.01 5.00
N ASP A 171 -10.21 -20.59 6.27
CA ASP A 171 -11.48 -20.41 6.96
C ASP A 171 -12.08 -19.00 6.74
N MET A 172 -11.32 -18.07 6.15
CA MET A 172 -11.77 -16.71 5.87
C MET A 172 -12.79 -16.62 4.71
N GLY A 173 -13.00 -17.71 3.98
CA GLY A 173 -13.89 -17.76 2.81
C GLY A 173 -13.30 -17.11 1.55
N PRO A 174 -13.89 -17.37 0.37
CA PRO A 174 -13.37 -16.87 -0.90
C PRO A 174 -13.62 -15.37 -1.10
N TYR A 175 -14.78 -14.86 -0.67
CA TYR A 175 -15.17 -13.47 -0.94
C TYR A 175 -14.26 -12.47 -0.25
N LEU A 176 -13.93 -12.69 1.04
CA LEU A 176 -13.06 -11.77 1.79
C LEU A 176 -11.65 -11.75 1.21
N ARG A 177 -11.08 -12.91 0.92
CA ARG A 177 -9.76 -13.03 0.29
C ARG A 177 -9.76 -12.30 -1.06
N GLY A 178 -10.73 -12.58 -1.91
CA GLY A 178 -10.82 -11.96 -3.23
C GLY A 178 -11.09 -10.45 -3.17
N ALA A 179 -11.90 -9.98 -2.21
CA ALA A 179 -12.14 -8.56 -2.00
C ALA A 179 -10.87 -7.82 -1.59
N VAL A 180 -10.14 -8.33 -0.59
CA VAL A 180 -8.89 -7.71 -0.12
C VAL A 180 -7.84 -7.70 -1.22
N LEU A 181 -7.64 -8.82 -1.92
CA LEU A 181 -6.73 -8.86 -3.07
C LEU A 181 -7.19 -7.90 -4.19
N THR A 182 -8.49 -7.69 -4.37
CA THR A 182 -9.00 -6.75 -5.38
C THR A 182 -8.76 -5.29 -5.02
N CYS A 183 -8.94 -4.94 -3.75
CA CYS A 183 -8.78 -3.56 -3.27
C CYS A 183 -7.32 -3.17 -3.08
N GLU A 184 -6.55 -4.02 -2.39
CA GLU A 184 -5.21 -3.69 -1.90
C GLU A 184 -4.13 -4.12 -2.88
N ASP A 185 -4.21 -5.34 -3.41
CA ASP A 185 -3.07 -5.97 -4.08
C ASP A 185 -3.48 -7.14 -5.01
N GLY A 186 -3.86 -6.78 -6.25
CA GLY A 186 -4.47 -7.72 -7.20
C GLY A 186 -3.56 -8.83 -7.70
N SER A 187 -2.24 -8.64 -7.61
CA SER A 187 -1.24 -9.60 -8.05
C SER A 187 -0.39 -10.10 -6.89
N PHE A 188 -0.89 -9.97 -5.65
CA PHE A 188 -0.17 -10.34 -4.44
C PHE A 188 0.47 -11.72 -4.50
N MET A 189 -0.25 -12.69 -5.06
CA MET A 189 0.20 -14.08 -5.14
C MET A 189 1.33 -14.30 -6.16
N THR A 190 1.61 -13.33 -7.04
CA THR A 190 2.56 -13.50 -8.16
C THR A 190 3.75 -12.56 -8.12
N HIS A 191 3.67 -11.40 -7.46
CA HIS A 191 4.82 -10.51 -7.31
C HIS A 191 5.66 -10.86 -6.06
N HIS A 192 6.86 -10.29 -5.92
CA HIS A 192 7.75 -10.49 -4.76
C HIS A 192 7.89 -9.22 -3.92
N GLY A 193 6.82 -8.83 -3.24
CA GLY A 193 6.78 -7.64 -2.36
C GLY A 193 6.47 -6.30 -3.02
N PHE A 194 6.78 -6.11 -4.29
CA PHE A 194 6.62 -4.80 -4.95
C PHE A 194 5.83 -4.90 -6.25
N MET A 195 5.09 -3.84 -6.57
CA MET A 195 4.38 -3.71 -7.85
C MET A 195 4.72 -2.39 -8.53
N LEU A 196 5.61 -2.47 -9.53
CA LEU A 196 6.09 -1.33 -10.30
C LEU A 196 4.95 -0.58 -11.00
N ARG A 197 3.93 -1.30 -11.45
CA ARG A 197 2.72 -0.68 -12.02
C ARG A 197 2.03 0.25 -11.01
N HIS A 198 1.84 -0.18 -9.77
CA HIS A 198 1.22 0.67 -8.74
C HIS A 198 2.08 1.90 -8.43
N ILE A 199 3.41 1.75 -8.43
CA ILE A 199 4.34 2.89 -8.25
C ILE A 199 4.18 3.89 -9.38
N ASN A 200 4.15 3.43 -10.63
CA ASN A 200 3.95 4.28 -11.80
C ASN A 200 2.58 4.96 -11.81
N ASP A 201 1.51 4.23 -11.52
CA ASP A 201 0.16 4.79 -11.48
C ASP A 201 0.04 5.86 -10.39
N SER A 202 0.64 5.62 -9.21
CA SER A 202 0.74 6.61 -8.13
C SER A 202 1.54 7.83 -8.54
N LEU A 203 2.71 7.64 -9.17
CA LEU A 203 3.58 8.72 -9.64
C LEU A 203 2.86 9.65 -10.60
N ARG A 204 2.25 9.11 -11.66
CA ARG A 204 1.54 9.89 -12.67
C ARG A 204 0.36 10.66 -12.06
N ARG A 205 -0.36 10.04 -11.13
CA ARG A 205 -1.49 10.66 -10.45
C ARG A 205 -1.06 11.79 -9.53
N ASP A 206 -0.04 11.57 -8.69
CA ASP A 206 0.47 12.58 -7.77
C ASP A 206 0.99 13.82 -8.52
N MET A 207 1.58 13.61 -9.71
CA MET A 207 2.01 14.69 -10.60
C MET A 207 0.82 15.46 -11.19
N ARG A 208 -0.21 14.75 -11.69
CA ARG A 208 -1.43 15.38 -12.23
C ARG A 208 -2.16 16.23 -11.19
N GLU A 209 -2.27 15.70 -9.98
CA GLU A 209 -2.99 16.32 -8.87
C GLU A 209 -2.12 17.30 -8.06
N ARG A 210 -0.81 17.36 -8.36
CA ARG A 210 0.21 18.18 -7.67
C ARG A 210 0.22 17.99 -6.15
N ARG A 211 -0.19 16.81 -5.69
CA ARG A 211 -0.27 16.41 -4.27
C ARG A 211 -0.19 14.90 -4.18
N PHE A 212 0.22 14.38 -3.03
CA PHE A 212 0.17 12.94 -2.77
C PHE A 212 -1.28 12.48 -2.60
N VAL A 213 -1.80 11.72 -3.56
CA VAL A 213 -3.22 11.30 -3.62
C VAL A 213 -3.36 9.84 -3.25
N ARG A 214 -2.46 8.99 -3.73
CA ARG A 214 -2.53 7.53 -3.54
C ARG A 214 -1.18 6.97 -3.11
N GLY A 215 -1.21 5.85 -2.39
CA GLY A 215 -0.01 5.07 -2.08
C GLY A 215 0.17 3.89 -3.03
N ALA A 216 1.42 3.53 -3.31
CA ALA A 216 1.79 2.36 -4.10
C ALA A 216 2.20 1.14 -3.26
N SER A 217 1.76 1.07 -1.99
CA SER A 217 2.21 0.01 -1.08
C SER A 217 1.40 -1.28 -1.29
N THR A 218 2.10 -2.40 -1.41
CA THR A 218 1.53 -3.76 -1.51
C THR A 218 1.14 -4.30 -0.14
N ILE A 219 0.46 -5.45 -0.08
CA ILE A 219 0.13 -6.12 1.19
C ILE A 219 1.40 -6.41 2.00
N SER A 220 2.47 -6.89 1.36
CA SER A 220 3.74 -7.21 2.05
C SER A 220 4.43 -5.98 2.62
N MET A 221 4.37 -4.85 1.91
CA MET A 221 4.88 -3.57 2.41
C MET A 221 4.10 -3.07 3.61
N GLN A 222 2.76 -3.18 3.54
CA GLN A 222 1.91 -2.84 4.65
C GLN A 222 2.13 -3.78 5.84
N LEU A 223 2.35 -5.07 5.60
CA LEU A 223 2.66 -6.06 6.62
C LEU A 223 4.00 -5.77 7.30
N ALA A 224 5.07 -5.50 6.54
CA ALA A 224 6.38 -5.10 7.07
C ALA A 224 6.26 -3.87 7.99
N LYS A 225 5.50 -2.87 7.55
CA LYS A 225 5.20 -1.67 8.34
C LYS A 225 4.49 -2.01 9.64
N ASN A 226 3.41 -2.80 9.58
CA ASN A 226 2.61 -3.13 10.77
C ASN A 226 3.37 -4.00 11.79
N LEU A 227 4.22 -4.92 11.33
CA LEU A 227 4.96 -5.83 12.19
C LEU A 227 6.12 -5.16 12.92
N PHE A 228 6.89 -4.33 12.22
CA PHE A 228 8.25 -4.00 12.64
C PHE A 228 8.53 -2.50 12.77
N LEU A 229 7.69 -1.64 12.18
CA LEU A 229 7.98 -0.22 12.05
C LEU A 229 6.96 0.64 12.80
N SER A 230 7.38 1.86 13.16
CA SER A 230 6.49 2.91 13.66
C SER A 230 5.64 3.50 12.54
N GLU A 231 4.58 4.23 12.88
CA GLU A 231 3.71 4.93 11.90
C GLU A 231 4.30 6.25 11.36
N GLU A 232 5.54 6.59 11.75
CA GLU A 232 6.12 7.89 11.47
C GLU A 232 6.43 8.05 9.98
N LYS A 233 5.97 9.15 9.39
CA LYS A 233 6.13 9.39 7.95
C LYS A 233 7.50 9.97 7.64
N THR A 234 8.55 9.14 7.72
CA THR A 234 9.93 9.48 7.35
C THR A 234 10.44 8.67 6.16
N ILE A 235 11.43 9.20 5.45
CA ILE A 235 12.11 8.49 4.35
C ILE A 235 12.86 7.27 4.90
N SER A 236 13.52 7.41 6.05
CA SER A 236 14.17 6.31 6.80
C SER A 236 13.21 5.16 7.10
N ARG A 237 11.98 5.45 7.55
CA ARG A 237 10.98 4.40 7.75
C ARG A 237 10.65 3.69 6.43
N LYS A 238 10.46 4.44 5.34
CA LYS A 238 10.12 3.84 4.04
C LYS A 238 11.27 2.99 3.48
N LEU A 239 12.53 3.40 3.68
CA LEU A 239 13.70 2.62 3.31
C LEU A 239 13.72 1.26 4.04
N GLN A 240 13.52 1.28 5.36
CA GLN A 240 13.46 0.05 6.16
C GLN A 240 12.24 -0.81 5.79
N GLU A 241 11.11 -0.20 5.44
CA GLU A 241 9.92 -0.91 4.94
C GLU A 241 10.27 -1.70 3.69
N VAL A 242 11.00 -1.10 2.73
CA VAL A 242 11.47 -1.81 1.53
C VAL A 242 12.39 -2.98 1.89
N MET A 243 13.39 -2.77 2.76
CA MET A 243 14.30 -3.84 3.19
C MET A 243 13.58 -5.00 3.87
N LEU A 244 12.66 -4.70 4.79
CA LEU A 244 11.90 -5.69 5.56
C LEU A 244 10.83 -6.38 4.72
N THR A 245 10.23 -5.68 3.74
CA THR A 245 9.31 -6.29 2.77
C THR A 245 10.03 -7.37 1.98
N TRP A 246 11.22 -7.03 1.48
CA TRP A 246 12.02 -7.98 0.73
C TRP A 246 12.46 -9.17 1.59
N TYR A 247 12.86 -8.92 2.83
CA TYR A 247 13.17 -9.98 3.80
C TYR A 247 11.96 -10.90 4.06
N LEU A 248 10.77 -10.35 4.29
CA LEU A 248 9.54 -11.12 4.49
C LEU A 248 9.19 -12.00 3.29
N GLU A 249 9.31 -11.46 2.08
CA GLU A 249 9.01 -12.16 0.84
C GLU A 249 9.96 -13.32 0.53
N HIS A 250 11.16 -13.29 1.10
CA HIS A 250 12.13 -14.38 0.96
C HIS A 250 11.93 -15.48 2.02
N GLU A 251 11.60 -15.10 3.26
CA GLU A 251 11.50 -16.06 4.37
C GLU A 251 10.11 -16.69 4.52
N ILE A 252 9.06 -16.02 4.05
CA ILE A 252 7.67 -16.37 4.39
C ILE A 252 6.83 -16.57 3.13
N ASP A 253 6.12 -17.69 3.09
CA ASP A 253 5.20 -18.00 2.00
C ASP A 253 4.05 -16.99 1.88
N LYS A 254 3.64 -16.71 0.64
CA LYS A 254 2.54 -15.77 0.32
C LYS A 254 1.26 -16.01 1.10
N LYS A 255 0.85 -17.27 1.24
CA LYS A 255 -0.35 -17.61 2.01
C LYS A 255 -0.21 -17.19 3.47
N ARG A 256 0.95 -17.46 4.10
CA ARG A 256 1.20 -17.07 5.49
C ARG A 256 1.31 -15.55 5.64
N LEU A 257 1.92 -14.85 4.69
CA LEU A 257 1.94 -13.37 4.67
C LEU A 257 0.50 -12.81 4.67
N LEU A 258 -0.37 -13.30 3.78
CA LEU A 258 -1.76 -12.84 3.72
C LEU A 258 -2.55 -13.19 4.98
N GLU A 259 -2.37 -14.41 5.50
CA GLU A 259 -3.02 -14.87 6.73
C GLU A 259 -2.67 -13.98 7.93
N VAL A 260 -1.38 -13.73 8.14
CA VAL A 260 -0.89 -12.89 9.23
C VAL A 260 -1.39 -11.47 9.04
N TYR A 261 -1.27 -10.91 7.84
CA TYR A 261 -1.77 -9.59 7.51
C TYR A 261 -3.22 -9.40 7.94
N LEU A 262 -4.13 -10.26 7.48
CA LEU A 262 -5.57 -10.15 7.78
C LEU A 262 -5.86 -10.33 9.28
N ASN A 263 -5.05 -11.09 10.01
CA ASN A 263 -5.21 -11.32 11.44
C ASN A 263 -4.60 -10.24 12.35
N ILE A 264 -3.72 -9.37 11.86
CA ILE A 264 -3.05 -8.37 12.71
C ILE A 264 -3.41 -6.92 12.38
N ILE A 265 -3.87 -6.61 11.17
CA ILE A 265 -4.17 -5.22 10.81
C ILE A 265 -5.35 -4.66 11.61
N GLU A 266 -5.36 -3.33 11.75
CA GLU A 266 -6.48 -2.57 12.29
C GLU A 266 -7.58 -2.47 11.22
N TRP A 267 -8.80 -2.83 11.57
CA TRP A 267 -10.00 -2.75 10.74
C TRP A 267 -10.96 -1.64 11.20
N GLY A 268 -10.65 -0.99 12.32
CA GLY A 268 -11.38 0.13 12.92
C GLY A 268 -10.71 0.49 14.26
N PRO A 269 -11.12 1.57 14.96
CA PRO A 269 -10.49 1.98 16.21
C PRO A 269 -10.40 0.84 17.22
N ASP A 270 -9.17 0.39 17.47
CA ASP A 270 -8.84 -0.73 18.37
C ASP A 270 -9.43 -2.10 17.99
N ILE A 271 -9.94 -2.24 16.75
CA ILE A 271 -10.41 -3.50 16.18
C ILE A 271 -9.29 -4.08 15.34
N TYR A 272 -8.58 -5.08 15.87
CA TYR A 272 -7.48 -5.74 15.17
C TYR A 272 -7.82 -7.19 14.83
N GLY A 273 -7.49 -7.58 13.60
CA GLY A 273 -7.74 -8.90 13.06
C GLY A 273 -9.13 -9.07 12.47
N VAL A 274 -9.21 -9.92 11.44
CA VAL A 274 -10.39 -10.09 10.62
C VAL A 274 -11.56 -10.78 11.34
N GLY A 275 -11.28 -11.69 12.28
CA GLY A 275 -12.30 -12.32 13.13
C GLY A 275 -13.07 -11.28 13.96
N PRO A 276 -12.39 -10.48 14.79
CA PRO A 276 -12.99 -9.36 15.50
C PRO A 276 -13.71 -8.36 14.59
N ALA A 277 -13.15 -8.05 13.41
CA ALA A 277 -13.78 -7.15 12.45
C ALA A 277 -15.12 -7.69 11.93
N ALA A 278 -15.14 -8.91 11.40
CA ALA A 278 -16.36 -9.53 10.87
C ALA A 278 -17.47 -9.63 11.93
N ARG A 279 -17.11 -9.96 13.18
CA ARG A 279 -18.07 -9.95 14.29
C ARG A 279 -18.52 -8.55 14.66
N HIS A 280 -17.62 -7.57 14.69
CA HIS A 280 -17.98 -6.20 15.04
C HIS A 280 -18.95 -5.56 14.03
N TYR A 281 -18.69 -5.72 12.72
CA TYR A 281 -19.50 -5.08 11.68
C TYR A 281 -20.75 -5.88 11.32
N PHE A 282 -20.66 -7.21 11.33
CA PHE A 282 -21.66 -8.09 10.70
C PHE A 282 -22.11 -9.25 11.58
N HIS A 283 -21.65 -9.33 12.84
CA HIS A 283 -21.97 -10.44 13.75
C HIS A 283 -21.69 -11.83 13.15
N ARG A 284 -20.74 -11.90 12.21
CA ARG A 284 -20.49 -13.09 11.38
C ARG A 284 -19.08 -13.61 11.52
N HIS A 285 -18.95 -14.91 11.25
CA HIS A 285 -17.66 -15.52 10.93
C HIS A 285 -17.16 -14.99 9.57
N PRO A 286 -15.86 -14.69 9.40
CA PRO A 286 -15.33 -14.18 8.13
C PRO A 286 -15.68 -15.04 6.90
N GLY A 287 -15.61 -16.38 7.05
CA GLY A 287 -16.03 -17.32 6.00
C GLY A 287 -17.52 -17.37 5.67
N LYS A 288 -18.37 -16.57 6.35
CA LYS A 288 -19.83 -16.46 6.13
C LYS A 288 -20.27 -15.05 5.72
N LEU A 289 -19.31 -14.17 5.40
CA LEU A 289 -19.59 -12.85 4.88
C LEU A 289 -20.24 -12.93 3.50
N LEU A 290 -21.19 -12.05 3.22
CA LEU A 290 -21.70 -11.83 1.86
C LEU A 290 -20.64 -11.13 1.01
N PRO A 291 -20.67 -11.24 -0.34
CA PRO A 291 -19.79 -10.49 -1.23
C PRO A 291 -19.71 -9.00 -0.92
N ILE A 292 -20.84 -8.34 -0.69
CA ILE A 292 -20.90 -6.91 -0.36
C ILE A 292 -20.26 -6.59 1.00
N GLN A 293 -20.40 -7.48 1.99
CA GLN A 293 -19.80 -7.32 3.32
C GLN A 293 -18.28 -7.50 3.27
N ALA A 294 -17.81 -8.45 2.45
CA ALA A 294 -16.39 -8.64 2.14
C ALA A 294 -15.80 -7.41 1.42
N ALA A 295 -16.49 -6.88 0.41
CA ALA A 295 -16.11 -5.64 -0.28
C ALA A 295 -16.06 -4.45 0.68
N TYR A 296 -17.03 -4.35 1.59
CA TYR A 296 -17.03 -3.33 2.64
C TYR A 296 -15.78 -3.43 3.51
N LEU A 297 -15.49 -4.59 4.11
CA LEU A 297 -14.29 -4.75 4.95
C LEU A 297 -13.01 -4.41 4.18
N ALA A 298 -12.87 -4.90 2.94
CA ALA A 298 -11.70 -4.62 2.12
C ALA A 298 -11.53 -3.11 1.87
N SER A 299 -12.62 -2.37 1.64
CA SER A 299 -12.57 -0.91 1.42
C SER A 299 -12.14 -0.11 2.66
N VAL A 300 -12.32 -0.67 3.87
CA VAL A 300 -11.97 0.00 5.14
C VAL A 300 -10.47 -0.01 5.41
N ILE A 301 -9.72 -1.01 4.90
CA ILE A 301 -8.28 -1.23 5.17
C ILE A 301 -7.45 0.03 4.91
N MET A 302 -7.73 0.76 3.83
CA MET A 302 -6.97 1.94 3.44
C MET A 302 -6.96 3.03 4.53
N ASN A 303 -8.06 3.21 5.27
CA ASN A 303 -8.13 4.17 6.37
C ASN A 303 -9.17 3.74 7.42
N PRO A 304 -8.83 2.77 8.29
CA PRO A 304 -9.80 2.07 9.12
C PRO A 304 -10.56 3.01 10.07
N VAL A 305 -9.84 3.95 10.68
CA VAL A 305 -10.41 4.95 11.60
C VAL A 305 -11.37 5.89 10.88
N ARG A 306 -10.99 6.41 9.70
CA ARG A 306 -11.85 7.33 8.94
C ARG A 306 -13.14 6.64 8.53
N PHE A 307 -13.05 5.46 7.90
CA PHE A 307 -14.23 4.76 7.39
C PHE A 307 -15.14 4.26 8.52
N TYR A 308 -14.58 3.87 9.67
CA TYR A 308 -15.34 3.58 10.87
C TYR A 308 -16.21 4.78 11.31
N TYR A 309 -15.61 5.97 11.45
CA TYR A 309 -16.36 7.15 11.87
C TYR A 309 -17.30 7.69 10.80
N MET A 310 -17.00 7.49 9.51
CA MET A 310 -17.94 7.78 8.44
C MET A 310 -19.20 6.94 8.60
N LYS A 311 -19.08 5.62 8.79
CA LYS A 311 -20.22 4.73 9.08
C LYS A 311 -20.99 5.15 10.33
N ALA A 312 -20.29 5.58 11.38
CA ALA A 312 -20.91 5.98 12.65
C ALA A 312 -21.73 7.29 12.56
N ARG A 313 -21.45 8.16 11.58
CA ARG A 313 -22.10 9.47 11.41
C ARG A 313 -23.33 9.45 10.49
N GLY A 314 -23.59 8.34 9.81
CA GLY A 314 -24.63 8.21 8.79
C GLY A 314 -24.17 7.21 7.73
N GLN A 315 -25.13 6.56 7.04
CA GLN A 315 -24.92 5.37 6.20
C GLN A 315 -23.80 5.50 5.15
N VAL A 316 -23.37 4.34 4.63
CA VAL A 316 -22.43 4.19 3.51
C VAL A 316 -22.80 5.20 2.42
N SER A 317 -21.96 6.22 2.21
CA SER A 317 -22.27 7.31 1.29
C SER A 317 -22.41 6.81 -0.14
N GLU A 318 -23.11 7.57 -0.98
CA GLU A 318 -23.30 7.22 -2.39
C GLU A 318 -21.97 6.96 -3.11
N GLY A 319 -20.99 7.84 -2.89
CA GLY A 319 -19.63 7.61 -3.38
C GLY A 319 -19.08 6.26 -2.91
N TRP A 320 -19.19 5.94 -1.62
CA TRP A 320 -18.71 4.66 -1.11
C TRP A 320 -19.45 3.46 -1.75
N ARG A 321 -20.76 3.54 -1.99
CA ARG A 321 -21.53 2.51 -2.70
C ARG A 321 -21.03 2.31 -4.13
N ILE A 322 -20.67 3.39 -4.85
CA ILE A 322 -20.02 3.32 -6.17
C ILE A 322 -18.69 2.55 -6.08
N ASN A 323 -17.87 2.78 -5.05
CA ASN A 323 -16.65 1.98 -4.83
C ASN A 323 -16.97 0.52 -4.54
N LEU A 324 -18.00 0.21 -3.76
CA LEU A 324 -18.39 -1.16 -3.49
C LEU A 324 -18.85 -1.88 -4.76
N ALA A 325 -19.64 -1.20 -5.59
CA ALA A 325 -20.05 -1.69 -6.92
C ALA A 325 -18.84 -1.96 -7.80
N PHE A 326 -17.87 -1.05 -7.84
CA PHE A 326 -16.62 -1.23 -8.57
C PHE A 326 -15.81 -2.45 -8.08
N ILE A 327 -15.70 -2.63 -6.76
CA ILE A 327 -15.00 -3.78 -6.16
C ILE A 327 -15.69 -5.08 -6.55
N LEU A 328 -17.02 -5.16 -6.41
CA LEU A 328 -17.79 -6.35 -6.76
C LEU A 328 -17.69 -6.68 -8.25
N GLU A 329 -17.74 -5.68 -9.13
CA GLU A 329 -17.57 -5.90 -10.57
C GLU A 329 -16.18 -6.47 -10.88
N LYS A 330 -15.13 -5.99 -10.18
CA LYS A 330 -13.78 -6.56 -10.30
C LYS A 330 -13.69 -7.99 -9.75
N MET A 331 -14.37 -8.28 -8.65
CA MET A 331 -14.45 -9.64 -8.11
C MET A 331 -15.16 -10.59 -9.08
N ARG A 332 -16.22 -10.11 -9.76
CA ARG A 332 -16.97 -10.86 -10.78
C ARG A 332 -16.10 -11.14 -12.00
N GLN A 333 -15.41 -10.13 -12.53
CA GLN A 333 -14.46 -10.27 -13.65
C GLN A 333 -13.35 -11.29 -13.35
N ARG A 334 -12.95 -11.42 -12.09
CA ARG A 334 -11.93 -12.39 -11.63
C ARG A 334 -12.51 -13.76 -11.26
N GLY A 335 -13.82 -13.95 -11.36
CA GLY A 335 -14.50 -15.20 -10.99
C GLY A 335 -14.52 -15.49 -9.49
N THR A 336 -14.31 -14.49 -8.63
CA THR A 336 -14.45 -14.65 -7.16
C THR A 336 -15.92 -14.69 -6.73
N ILE A 337 -16.79 -14.01 -7.49
CA ILE A 337 -18.24 -14.01 -7.28
C ILE A 337 -18.94 -14.34 -8.60
N THR A 338 -20.15 -14.88 -8.51
CA THR A 338 -20.99 -15.19 -9.68
C THR A 338 -21.70 -13.93 -10.19
N GLN A 339 -22.29 -14.03 -11.40
CA GLN A 339 -23.17 -12.97 -11.91
C GLN A 339 -24.39 -12.78 -11.01
N GLU A 340 -24.99 -13.87 -10.52
CA GLU A 340 -26.16 -13.84 -9.64
C GLU A 340 -25.87 -13.12 -8.32
N GLU A 341 -24.70 -13.34 -7.73
CA GLU A 341 -24.27 -12.64 -6.50
C GLU A 341 -24.07 -11.14 -6.74
N PHE A 342 -23.57 -10.77 -7.91
CA PHE A 342 -23.44 -9.36 -8.31
C PHE A 342 -24.82 -8.71 -8.54
N ASP A 343 -25.71 -9.39 -9.26
CA ASP A 343 -27.06 -8.90 -9.57
C ASP A 343 -27.89 -8.74 -8.29
N LEU A 344 -27.73 -9.65 -7.32
CA LEU A 344 -28.35 -9.54 -6.01
C LEU A 344 -27.87 -8.26 -5.27
N ALA A 345 -26.57 -7.95 -5.34
CA ALA A 345 -26.03 -6.72 -4.76
C ALA A 345 -26.55 -5.47 -5.48
N ALA A 346 -26.63 -5.50 -6.80
CA ALA A 346 -27.14 -4.41 -7.62
C ALA A 346 -28.64 -4.17 -7.37
N ALA A 347 -29.44 -5.22 -7.18
CA ALA A 347 -30.87 -5.12 -6.86
C ALA A 347 -31.13 -4.40 -5.51
N HIS A 348 -30.16 -4.47 -4.60
CA HIS A 348 -30.17 -3.74 -3.32
C HIS A 348 -29.31 -2.47 -3.39
N ASP A 349 -29.05 -1.96 -4.59
CA ASP A 349 -28.33 -0.71 -4.81
C ASP A 349 -26.96 -0.68 -4.08
N PHE A 350 -26.32 -1.85 -3.93
CA PHE A 350 -25.08 -2.04 -3.16
C PHE A 350 -25.15 -1.58 -1.69
N GLU A 351 -26.34 -1.62 -1.08
CA GLU A 351 -26.47 -1.44 0.37
C GLU A 351 -25.75 -2.55 1.12
N VAL A 352 -25.11 -2.17 2.23
CA VAL A 352 -24.38 -3.10 3.09
C VAL A 352 -25.28 -3.51 4.26
N PRO A 353 -25.70 -4.78 4.34
CA PRO A 353 -26.45 -5.26 5.49
C PRO A 353 -25.52 -5.42 6.70
N PHE A 354 -25.76 -4.67 7.78
CA PHE A 354 -25.00 -4.69 9.03
C PHE A 354 -25.64 -5.59 10.10
N GLY A 355 -24.83 -6.04 11.06
CA GLY A 355 -25.28 -7.00 12.08
C GLY A 355 -25.74 -8.32 11.46
N ASP A 356 -26.73 -8.96 12.07
CA ASP A 356 -27.22 -10.27 11.62
C ASP A 356 -28.09 -10.21 10.35
N ALA A 357 -28.41 -9.01 9.84
CA ALA A 357 -29.20 -8.83 8.64
C ALA A 357 -28.55 -9.56 7.44
N VAL A 358 -29.34 -10.39 6.77
CA VAL A 358 -29.11 -10.80 5.39
C VAL A 358 -30.08 -9.99 4.52
N TRP A 359 -29.76 -9.86 3.24
CA TRP A 359 -30.82 -9.77 2.24
C TRP A 359 -31.65 -11.06 2.38
N ALA A 360 -32.70 -11.04 3.22
CA ALA A 360 -33.67 -12.12 3.27
C ALA A 360 -34.29 -12.25 1.87
N GLU A 361 -34.81 -13.42 1.52
CA GLU A 361 -35.54 -13.71 0.28
C GLU A 361 -36.67 -12.69 0.06
N THR A 362 -36.28 -11.53 -0.44
CA THR A 362 -37.17 -10.48 -0.91
C THR A 362 -37.38 -10.86 -2.35
N PRO A 363 -38.63 -10.91 -2.86
CA PRO A 363 -38.87 -11.29 -4.23
C PRO A 363 -37.97 -10.41 -5.10
N VAL A 364 -37.23 -11.03 -6.02
CA VAL A 364 -36.55 -10.32 -7.10
C VAL A 364 -37.60 -9.36 -7.66
N VAL A 365 -37.49 -8.07 -7.31
CA VAL A 365 -38.37 -7.07 -7.87
C VAL A 365 -38.06 -7.13 -9.35
N SER A 366 -39.05 -7.55 -10.15
CA SER A 366 -38.89 -7.63 -11.60
C SER A 366 -38.21 -6.35 -12.08
N PRO A 367 -37.26 -6.42 -13.03
CA PRO A 367 -36.48 -5.27 -13.50
C PRO A 367 -37.31 -4.03 -13.87
N ASP A 368 -38.60 -4.23 -14.15
CA ASP A 368 -39.58 -3.19 -14.50
C ASP A 368 -40.13 -2.38 -13.31
N GLN A 369 -39.93 -2.80 -12.05
CA GLN A 369 -40.45 -2.08 -10.86
C GLN A 369 -39.36 -1.49 -9.96
N ALA A 370 -38.08 -1.76 -10.23
CA ALA A 370 -37.00 -0.97 -9.65
C ALA A 370 -37.00 0.40 -10.33
N GLY A 371 -37.54 1.43 -9.66
CA GLY A 371 -37.37 2.81 -10.08
C GLY A 371 -35.89 3.06 -10.39
N LYS A 372 -35.58 3.54 -11.60
CA LYS A 372 -34.22 3.70 -12.13
C LYS A 372 -33.37 4.63 -11.25
N ALA A 373 -32.82 4.12 -10.16
CA ALA A 373 -31.57 4.59 -9.60
C ALA A 373 -30.47 3.82 -10.33
N SER A 374 -30.11 4.32 -11.51
CA SER A 374 -28.96 3.79 -12.23
C SER A 374 -27.71 4.31 -11.54
N ILE A 375 -27.18 3.58 -10.54
CA ILE A 375 -25.77 3.74 -10.21
C ILE A 375 -25.02 3.33 -11.47
N VAL A 376 -24.59 4.34 -12.23
CA VAL A 376 -23.79 4.13 -13.43
C VAL A 376 -22.44 3.63 -12.94
N VAL A 377 -22.27 2.30 -12.95
CA VAL A 377 -20.94 1.70 -12.83
C VAL A 377 -20.16 2.22 -14.04
N PRO A 378 -19.13 3.06 -13.84
CA PRO A 378 -18.41 3.64 -14.96
C PRO A 378 -17.85 2.51 -15.84
N PRO A 379 -17.89 2.65 -17.19
CA PRO A 379 -17.37 1.64 -18.09
C PRO A 379 -15.92 1.30 -17.72
N VAL A 380 -15.54 0.04 -17.93
CA VAL A 380 -14.17 -0.45 -17.70
C VAL A 380 -13.22 0.08 -18.80
N THR A 381 -13.08 1.39 -18.91
CA THR A 381 -11.75 1.95 -19.15
C THR A 381 -10.98 1.74 -17.85
N ASN A 382 -9.66 1.55 -17.84
CA ASN A 382 -8.91 1.49 -16.57
C ASN A 382 -9.17 2.81 -15.82
N PRO A 383 -10.11 2.91 -14.86
CA PRO A 383 -10.52 4.21 -14.38
C PRO A 383 -9.54 4.54 -13.28
N ASP A 384 -8.79 5.60 -13.49
CA ASP A 384 -8.21 6.37 -12.41
C ASP A 384 -9.25 6.47 -11.28
N GLN A 385 -8.92 5.94 -10.09
CA GLN A 385 -9.77 5.97 -8.88
C GLN A 385 -9.99 7.41 -8.35
N THR A 386 -10.25 8.38 -9.22
CA THR A 386 -10.12 9.81 -8.97
C THR A 386 -11.45 10.52 -8.85
N ASP A 387 -12.54 10.01 -9.44
CA ASP A 387 -13.85 10.69 -9.34
C ASP A 387 -14.59 10.47 -8.02
N MET A 388 -13.95 9.84 -7.03
CA MET A 388 -14.56 9.52 -5.75
C MET A 388 -14.07 10.36 -4.56
N LEU A 389 -13.15 11.30 -4.79
CA LEU A 389 -12.58 12.13 -3.73
C LEU A 389 -13.05 13.60 -3.74
N GLU A 390 -13.92 14.01 -4.66
CA GLU A 390 -14.58 15.32 -4.59
C GLU A 390 -15.94 15.22 -3.88
N LEU A 391 -15.90 15.11 -2.56
CA LEU A 391 -16.97 15.70 -1.75
C LEU A 391 -16.54 17.14 -1.49
N LYS A 392 -17.17 18.05 -2.24
CA LYS A 392 -17.07 19.50 -2.07
C LYS A 392 -17.22 19.85 -0.59
N GLU A 393 -16.31 20.69 -0.09
CA GLU A 393 -16.55 21.49 1.12
C GLU A 393 -17.76 22.40 0.84
N ASP A 394 -18.93 21.98 1.28
CA ASP A 394 -20.08 22.86 1.46
C ASP A 394 -19.86 23.68 2.72
N GLY A 395 -19.15 24.80 2.52
CA GLY A 395 -19.14 25.91 3.45
C GLY A 395 -20.57 26.38 3.73
N SER A 396 -21.08 26.09 4.93
CA SER A 396 -22.21 26.79 5.51
C SER A 396 -22.08 26.90 7.03
N GLY A 397 -22.03 28.14 7.51
CA GLY A 397 -22.67 28.54 8.77
C GLY A 397 -21.95 28.30 10.09
N LEU A 398 -20.78 28.91 10.32
CA LEU A 398 -20.46 29.40 11.67
C LEU A 398 -20.92 30.85 11.76
N THR A 399 -22.17 31.03 12.19
CA THR A 399 -22.68 32.31 12.69
C THR A 399 -21.86 32.71 13.91
N LYS A 400 -21.16 33.84 13.80
CA LYS A 400 -20.69 34.59 14.97
C LYS A 400 -21.92 35.07 15.72
N THR A 401 -22.07 34.66 16.97
CA THR A 401 -22.91 35.37 17.94
C THR A 401 -22.16 36.60 18.44
N PRO A 402 -22.78 37.78 18.46
CA PRO A 402 -22.23 38.97 19.09
C PRO A 402 -22.63 39.02 20.57
N GLU A 403 -21.65 39.21 21.45
CA GLU A 403 -21.53 40.31 22.43
C GLU A 403 -20.25 40.13 23.26
#